data_AF-A0A3D4DK49-F1
#
_entry.id   AF-A0A3D4DK49-F1
#
_cell.length_a   1.000
_cell.length_b   1.000
_cell.length_c   1.000
_cell.angle_alpha   90.00
_cell.angle_beta   90.00
_cell.angle_gamma   90.00
#
_symmetry.space_group_name_H-M   'P 1'
#
loop_
_entity.id
_entity.type
_entity.pdbx_description
1 polymer ?
#
loop_
_entity_poly.entity_id
_entity_poly.type
_entity_poly.pdbx_seq_one_letter_code
_entity_poly.pdbx_strand_id
1 'polypeptide(L)'
;MNRGYDWLVTRLAVPAYIWLVRTIWVVSLSFQPNEVLAHTTSSTSLGVLPIPFTAENYGALVTHGQTPWWFLNSMIVSLGMTFGVLMVSTTAGYALARLTFPFNRVLIVVALIGLMLPEQAVPIRL
;
A
#
# COMPACT_ATOMS: atom_id res chain seq x y z
N MET A 1 4.97 19.88 31.31
CA MET A 1 4.21 19.34 30.16
C MET A 1 2.79 19.88 30.23
N ASN A 2 2.26 20.48 29.16
CA ASN A 2 0.94 21.08 29.16
C ASN A 2 -0.14 20.00 29.06
N ARG A 3 -1.09 19.97 30.00
CA ARG A 3 -2.15 18.96 30.14
C ARG A 3 -3.01 18.75 28.87
N GLY A 4 -3.07 19.76 27.99
CA GLY A 4 -3.75 19.69 26.69
C GLY A 4 -2.94 18.98 25.58
N TYR A 5 -1.61 19.01 25.65
CA TYR A 5 -0.73 18.30 24.71
C TYR A 5 -0.83 16.78 24.92
N ASP A 6 -0.77 16.34 26.18
CA ASP A 6 -0.83 14.91 26.52
C ASP A 6 -2.16 14.28 26.08
N TRP A 7 -3.26 15.04 26.12
CA TRP A 7 -4.57 14.59 25.65
C TRP A 7 -4.67 14.47 24.13
N LEU A 8 -4.04 15.39 23.39
CA LEU A 8 -3.97 15.34 21.92
C LEU A 8 -3.08 14.17 21.46
N VAL A 9 -1.95 13.95 22.14
CA VAL A 9 -1.07 12.79 21.91
C VAL A 9 -1.81 11.48 22.17
N THR A 10 -2.54 11.38 23.28
CA THR A 10 -3.30 10.17 23.62
C THR A 10 -4.36 9.85 22.57
N ARG A 11 -5.07 10.87 22.06
CA ARG A 11 -6.11 10.69 21.05
C ARG A 11 -5.59 10.25 19.69
N LEU A 12 -4.38 10.65 19.33
CA LEU A 12 -3.73 10.21 18.08
C LEU A 12 -3.05 8.84 18.24
N ALA A 13 -2.54 8.53 19.44
CA ALA A 13 -1.85 7.27 19.71
C ALA A 13 -2.79 6.06 19.70
N VAL A 14 -4.03 6.20 20.19
CA VAL A 14 -5.03 5.11 20.22
C VAL A 14 -5.33 4.52 18.84
N PRO A 15 -5.75 5.30 17.81
CA PRO A 15 -5.99 4.76 16.49
C PRO A 15 -4.71 4.24 15.82
N ALA A 16 -3.57 4.90 16.04
CA ALA A 16 -2.29 4.42 15.53
C ALA A 16 -1.96 3.01 16.07
N TYR A 17 -2.20 2.78 17.37
CA TYR A 17 -1.99 1.48 17.99
C TYR A 17 -2.96 0.41 17.45
N ILE A 18 -4.24 0.75 17.26
CA ILE A 18 -5.24 -0.17 16.69
C ILE A 18 -4.81 -0.64 15.28
N TRP A 19 -4.27 0.26 14.45
CA TRP A 19 -3.75 -0.09 13.13
C TRP A 19 -2.51 -0.99 13.21
N LEU A 20 -1.60 -0.73 14.16
CA LEU A 20 -0.41 -1.55 14.34
C LEU A 20 -0.75 -2.99 14.71
N VAL A 21 -1.79 -3.23 15.52
CA VAL A 21 -2.21 -4.59 15.90
C VAL A 21 -2.51 -5.44 14.67
N ARG A 22 -3.22 -4.90 13.67
CA ARG A 22 -3.50 -5.63 12.42
C ARG A 22 -2.23 -5.93 11.62
N THR A 23 -1.31 -4.98 11.55
CA THR A 23 -0.03 -5.18 10.83
C THR A 23 0.82 -6.24 11.54
N ILE A 24 0.90 -6.19 12.86
CA ILE A 24 1.64 -7.17 13.68
C ILE A 24 1.05 -8.57 13.48
N TRP A 25 -0.28 -8.69 13.43
CA TRP A 25 -0.95 -9.95 13.15
C TRP A 25 -0.57 -10.53 11.77
N VAL A 26 -0.58 -9.70 10.72
CA VAL A 26 -0.20 -10.14 9.36
C VAL A 26 1.27 -10.55 9.29
N VAL A 27 2.15 -9.81 9.97
CA VAL A 27 3.58 -10.15 10.07
C VAL A 27 3.75 -11.48 10.80
N SER A 28 3.05 -11.69 11.91
CA SER A 28 3.06 -12.96 12.66
C SER A 28 2.61 -14.15 11.81
N LEU A 29 1.57 -13.99 11.00
CA LEU A 29 1.10 -15.04 10.09
C LEU A 29 2.12 -15.38 9.00
N SER A 30 2.94 -14.42 8.58
CA SER A 30 3.97 -14.65 7.55
C SER A 30 5.06 -15.63 8.01
N PHE A 31 5.22 -15.86 9.32
CA PHE A 31 6.15 -16.82 9.90
C PHE A 31 5.54 -18.21 10.17
N GLN A 32 4.25 -18.42 9.83
CA GLN A 32 3.54 -19.68 10.05
C GLN A 32 3.65 -20.63 8.84
N PRO A 33 3.92 -21.94 9.00
CA PRO A 33 4.03 -22.89 7.90
C PRO A 33 2.75 -22.99 7.03
N ASN A 34 2.91 -23.07 5.71
CA ASN A 34 1.80 -23.15 4.74
C ASN A 34 0.85 -24.35 4.99
N GLU A 35 1.36 -25.46 5.52
CA GLU A 35 0.59 -26.67 5.81
C GLU A 35 -0.41 -26.49 6.95
N VAL A 36 -0.12 -25.60 7.91
CA VAL A 36 -1.01 -25.30 9.06
C VAL A 36 -2.03 -24.22 8.69
N LEU A 37 -1.68 -23.28 7.80
CA LEU A 37 -2.59 -22.25 7.28
C LEU A 37 -3.73 -22.82 6.44
N ALA A 38 -3.50 -23.95 5.75
CA ALA A 38 -4.50 -24.58 4.88
C ALA A 38 -5.59 -25.35 5.66
N HIS A 39 -5.32 -25.74 6.92
CA HIS A 39 -6.21 -26.62 7.68
C HIS A 39 -6.78 -25.99 8.96
N THR A 40 -6.12 -25.05 9.64
CA THR A 40 -6.67 -24.43 10.86
C THR A 40 -6.01 -23.08 11.20
N THR A 41 -6.77 -21.99 11.16
CA THR A 41 -6.33 -20.64 11.61
C THR A 41 -6.41 -20.45 13.14
N SER A 42 -6.80 -21.49 13.89
CA SER A 42 -7.12 -21.41 15.33
C SER A 42 -5.98 -21.82 16.28
N SER A 43 -4.78 -22.12 15.77
CA SER A 43 -3.62 -22.51 16.59
C SER A 43 -2.72 -21.34 16.99
N THR A 44 -3.16 -20.10 16.84
CA THR A 44 -2.45 -18.93 17.39
C THR A 44 -2.93 -18.71 18.83
N SER A 45 -2.29 -19.38 19.80
CA SER A 45 -2.72 -19.40 21.21
C SER A 45 -2.77 -18.03 21.90
N LEU A 46 -2.24 -16.96 21.29
CA LEU A 46 -2.48 -15.58 21.71
C LEU A 46 -1.98 -14.58 20.66
N GLY A 47 -2.44 -14.67 19.41
CA GLY A 47 -2.31 -13.63 18.38
C GLY A 47 -0.92 -13.07 17.99
N VAL A 48 0.20 -13.59 18.51
CA VAL A 48 1.53 -12.97 18.33
C VAL A 48 2.65 -13.99 18.09
N LEU A 49 2.48 -15.28 18.43
CA LEU A 49 3.51 -16.31 18.28
C LEU A 49 2.95 -17.56 17.60
N PRO A 50 3.32 -17.83 16.33
CA PRO A 50 2.99 -19.08 15.67
C PRO A 50 3.88 -20.20 16.23
N ILE A 51 3.25 -21.27 16.72
CA ILE A 51 3.94 -22.51 17.09
C ILE A 51 3.57 -23.52 15.98
N PRO A 52 4.50 -24.01 15.14
CA PRO A 52 5.95 -23.81 15.14
C PRO A 52 6.41 -22.57 14.35
N PHE A 53 7.48 -21.93 14.84
CA PHE A 53 8.15 -20.81 14.18
C PHE A 53 9.10 -21.35 13.10
N THR A 54 8.79 -21.10 11.83
CA THR A 54 9.58 -21.64 10.71
C THR A 54 9.99 -20.53 9.75
N ALA A 55 11.28 -20.20 9.73
CA ALA A 55 11.88 -19.28 8.75
C ALA A 55 12.08 -19.93 7.37
N GLU A 56 11.86 -21.25 7.27
CA GLU A 56 12.01 -22.04 6.04
C GLU A 56 11.06 -21.58 4.92
N ASN A 57 9.89 -21.01 5.27
CA ASN A 57 9.00 -20.38 4.29
C ASN A 57 9.68 -19.29 3.47
N TYR A 58 10.50 -18.42 4.10
CA TYR A 58 11.23 -17.39 3.38
C TYR A 58 12.32 -17.98 2.49
N GLY A 59 12.97 -19.06 2.93
CA GLY A 59 13.89 -19.84 2.11
C GLY A 59 13.19 -20.42 0.88
N ALA A 60 12.09 -21.15 1.08
CA ALA A 60 11.29 -21.77 0.02
C ALA A 60 10.68 -20.75 -0.97
N LEU A 61 10.29 -19.57 -0.49
CA LEU A 61 9.81 -18.47 -1.36
C LEU A 61 10.89 -17.97 -2.32
N VAL A 62 12.16 -18.02 -1.92
CA VAL A 62 13.31 -17.57 -2.72
C VAL A 62 13.87 -18.70 -3.59
N THR A 63 13.92 -19.93 -3.10
CA THR A 63 14.53 -21.08 -3.81
C THR A 63 13.56 -21.89 -4.68
N HIS A 64 12.27 -21.94 -4.34
CA HIS A 64 11.30 -22.79 -5.05
C HIS A 64 10.18 -22.01 -5.77
N GLY A 65 9.98 -20.73 -5.45
CA GLY A 65 8.94 -19.89 -6.04
C GLY A 65 9.40 -19.01 -7.20
N GLN A 66 8.51 -18.73 -8.16
CA GLN A 66 8.65 -17.58 -9.09
C GLN A 66 8.42 -16.22 -8.39
N THR A 67 8.22 -16.23 -7.07
CA THR A 67 7.97 -15.06 -6.22
C THR A 67 8.99 -13.94 -6.38
N PRO A 68 10.33 -14.20 -6.42
CA PRO A 68 11.31 -13.14 -6.62
C PRO A 68 11.17 -12.46 -7.98
N TRP A 69 10.81 -13.21 -9.02
CA TRP A 69 10.57 -12.67 -10.36
C TRP A 69 9.29 -11.84 -10.42
N TRP A 70 8.20 -12.27 -9.81
CA TRP A 70 6.98 -11.48 -9.72
C TRP A 70 7.15 -10.20 -8.91
N PHE A 71 7.93 -10.26 -7.83
CA PHE A 71 8.32 -9.09 -7.06
C PHE A 71 9.14 -8.11 -7.91
N LEU A 72 10.15 -8.60 -8.63
CA LEU A 72 10.98 -7.76 -9.49
C LEU A 72 10.16 -7.12 -10.61
N ASN A 73 9.27 -7.87 -11.27
CA ASN A 73 8.35 -7.34 -12.28
C ASN A 73 7.47 -6.23 -11.70
N SER A 74 6.89 -6.44 -10.52
CA SER A 74 6.05 -5.44 -9.85
C SER A 74 6.86 -4.20 -9.47
N MET A 75 8.12 -4.38 -9.03
CA MET A 75 9.02 -3.29 -8.69
C MET A 75 9.39 -2.46 -9.92
N ILE A 76 9.74 -3.11 -11.03
CA ILE A 76 10.07 -2.42 -12.29
C ILE A 76 8.86 -1.66 -12.82
N VAL A 77 7.68 -2.29 -12.85
CA VAL A 77 6.44 -1.66 -13.35
C VAL A 77 6.03 -0.49 -12.46
N SER A 78 6.01 -0.65 -11.13
CA SER A 78 5.61 0.41 -10.21
C SER A 78 6.57 1.60 -10.25
N LEU A 79 7.89 1.38 -10.29
CA LEU A 79 8.87 2.45 -10.41
C LEU A 79 8.80 3.14 -11.76
N GLY A 80 8.70 2.37 -12.86
CA GLY A 80 8.56 2.91 -14.21
C GLY A 80 7.30 3.76 -14.36
N MET A 81 6.17 3.27 -13.85
CA MET A 81 4.91 4.01 -13.86
C MET A 81 5.00 5.28 -13.01
N THR A 82 5.54 5.19 -11.80
CA THR A 82 5.71 6.36 -10.92
C THR A 82 6.57 7.42 -11.58
N PHE A 83 7.71 7.04 -12.18
CA PHE A 83 8.59 7.98 -12.86
C PHE A 83 7.92 8.62 -14.09
N GLY A 84 7.24 7.82 -14.91
CA GLY A 84 6.50 8.31 -16.08
C GLY A 84 5.40 9.29 -15.68
N VAL A 85 4.59 8.95 -14.66
CA VAL A 85 3.54 9.83 -14.14
C VAL A 85 4.14 11.11 -13.56
N LEU A 86 5.24 11.03 -12.81
CA LEU A 86 5.91 12.22 -12.26
C LEU A 86 6.42 13.14 -13.38
N MET A 87 7.10 12.60 -14.40
CA MET A 87 7.60 13.42 -15.52
C MET A 87 6.46 14.19 -16.22
N VAL A 88 5.35 13.52 -16.51
CA VAL A 88 4.21 14.12 -17.19
C VAL A 88 3.48 15.10 -16.27
N SER A 89 3.15 14.68 -15.04
CA SER A 89 2.36 15.49 -14.10
C SER A 89 3.10 16.74 -13.64
N THR A 90 4.41 16.66 -13.40
CA THR A 90 5.21 17.83 -13.02
C THR A 90 5.33 18.83 -14.16
N THR A 91 5.56 18.37 -15.39
CA THR A 91 5.62 19.24 -16.57
C THR A 91 4.26 19.89 -16.87
N ALA A 92 3.19 19.10 -16.83
CA ALA A 92 1.83 19.60 -17.04
C ALA A 92 1.41 20.58 -15.93
N GLY A 93 1.70 20.24 -14.67
CA GLY A 93 1.46 21.12 -13.52
C GLY A 93 2.24 22.42 -13.60
N TYR A 94 3.51 22.37 -14.02
CA TYR A 94 4.34 23.56 -14.23
C TYR A 94 3.78 24.45 -15.35
N ALA A 95 3.40 23.86 -16.48
CA ALA A 95 2.80 24.60 -17.59
C ALA A 95 1.48 25.29 -17.16
N LEU A 96 0.61 24.59 -16.43
CA LEU A 96 -0.66 25.14 -15.94
C LEU A 96 -0.46 26.24 -14.89
N ALA A 97 0.58 26.14 -14.05
CA ALA A 97 0.83 27.10 -12.97
C ALA A 97 1.61 28.35 -13.42
N ARG A 98 2.51 28.23 -14.40
CA ARG A 98 3.44 29.31 -14.79
C ARG A 98 3.12 29.94 -16.14
N LEU A 99 2.46 29.24 -17.06
CA LEU A 99 2.12 29.79 -18.39
C LEU A 99 0.67 30.31 -18.39
N THR A 100 0.48 31.56 -18.81
CA THR A 100 -0.84 32.16 -19.01
C THR A 100 -1.29 31.96 -20.46
N PHE A 101 -2.16 30.97 -20.69
CA PHE A 101 -2.74 30.68 -22.00
C PHE A 101 -4.28 30.69 -21.96
N PRO A 102 -4.97 30.98 -23.08
CA PRO A 102 -6.39 31.34 -23.08
C PRO A 102 -7.39 30.24 -22.66
N PHE A 103 -6.93 29.01 -22.38
CA PHE A 103 -7.78 27.88 -21.94
C PHE A 103 -7.31 27.20 -20.64
N ASN A 104 -6.44 27.84 -19.86
CA ASN A 104 -5.86 27.25 -18.64
C ASN A 104 -6.91 26.78 -17.62
N ARG A 105 -7.98 27.55 -17.42
CA ARG A 105 -9.04 27.25 -16.46
C ARG A 105 -9.85 26.03 -16.87
N VAL A 106 -10.08 25.83 -18.17
CA VAL A 106 -10.80 24.66 -18.68
C VAL A 106 -9.98 23.39 -18.46
N LEU A 107 -8.68 23.43 -18.76
CA LEU A 107 -7.78 22.28 -18.53
C LEU A 107 -7.71 21.88 -17.06
N ILE A 108 -7.66 22.86 -16.14
CA ILE A 108 -7.69 22.59 -14.69
C ILE A 108 -9.01 21.90 -14.29
N VAL A 109 -10.16 22.41 -14.76
CA VAL A 109 -11.47 21.82 -14.43
C VAL A 109 -11.60 20.40 -14.99
N VAL A 110 -11.15 20.16 -16.22
CA VAL A 110 -11.15 18.81 -16.82
C VAL A 110 -10.24 17.85 -16.04
N ALA A 111 -9.06 18.30 -15.61
CA ALA A 111 -8.17 17.48 -14.78
C ALA A 111 -8.80 17.11 -13.43
N LEU A 112 -9.51 18.05 -12.80
CA LEU A 112 -10.26 17.79 -11.57
C LEU A 112 -11.39 16.78 -11.77
N ILE A 113 -12.17 16.91 -12.84
CA ILE A 113 -13.22 15.94 -13.19
C ILE A 113 -12.61 14.55 -13.43
N GLY A 114 -11.47 14.49 -14.13
CA GLY A 114 -10.74 13.25 -14.36
C GLY A 114 -10.30 12.56 -13.07
N LEU A 115 -9.89 13.32 -12.05
CA LEU A 115 -9.51 12.78 -10.75
C LEU A 115 -10.72 12.28 -9.92
N MET A 116 -11.93 12.77 -10.21
CA MET A 116 -13.17 12.33 -9.56
C MET A 116 -13.75 11.07 -10.18
N LEU A 117 -13.31 10.67 -11.38
CA LEU A 117 -13.76 9.43 -12.00
C LEU A 117 -13.11 8.23 -11.29
N PRO A 118 -13.89 7.38 -10.61
CA PRO A 118 -13.34 6.18 -10.01
C PRO A 118 -12.89 5.22 -11.11
N GLU A 119 -11.70 4.63 -10.97
CA GLU A 119 -11.15 3.64 -11.92
C GLU A 119 -12.08 2.45 -12.18
N GLN A 120 -12.95 2.18 -11.20
CA GLN A 120 -13.95 1.11 -11.20
C GLN A 120 -15.10 1.35 -12.20
N ALA A 121 -15.27 2.58 -12.70
CA ALA A 121 -16.33 2.94 -13.64
C ALA A 121 -15.93 2.73 -15.12
N VAL A 122 -14.68 2.35 -15.41
CA VAL A 122 -14.26 2.02 -16.77
C VAL A 122 -14.80 0.62 -17.09
N PRO A 123 -15.73 0.47 -18.06
CA PRO A 123 -16.26 -0.83 -18.40
C PRO A 123 -15.14 -1.68 -18.99
N ILE A 124 -14.63 -2.63 -18.20
CA ILE A 124 -13.85 -3.75 -18.69
C ILE A 124 -14.82 -4.54 -19.58
N ARG A 125 -14.61 -4.49 -20.90
CA ARG A 125 -15.31 -5.42 -21.80
C ARG A 125 -14.62 -6.77 -21.62
N LEU A 126 -15.37 -7.72 -21.07
CA LEU A 126 -15.02 -9.15 -21.05
C LEU A 126 -14.81 -9.66 -22.48
#